data_AF-A0A821NHU2-F1
#
_entry.id   AF-A0A821NHU2-F1
#
_cell.length_a   1.000
_cell.length_b   1.000
_cell.length_c   1.000
_cell.angle_alpha   90.00
_cell.angle_beta   90.00
_cell.angle_gamma   90.00
#
_symmetry.space_group_name_H-M   'P 1'
#
loop_
_entity.id
_entity.type
_entity.pdbx_description
1 polymer ?
#
loop_
_entity_poly.entity_id
_entity_poly.type
_entity_poly.pdbx_seq_one_letter_code
_entity_poly.pdbx_strand_id
1 'polypeptide(L)' 'GDKIKAIIDLPAPHTLKEANEFLGKINWYRKFIPNFAHIAAPLHKVTNKTKHHRHEFKWGPDQQHSFDEFKRILTTYPLF' A
#
# COMPACT_ATOMS: atom_id res chain seq x y z
N GLY A 1 10.64 1.60 -15.80
CA GLY A 1 11.06 0.21 -15.57
C GLY A 1 11.18 -0.09 -14.09
N ASP A 2 12.20 0.45 -13.42
CA ASP A 2 12.62 -0.07 -12.10
C ASP A 2 11.74 0.30 -10.90
N LYS A 3 11.10 1.48 -10.90
CA LYS A 3 10.35 1.95 -9.71
C LYS A 3 9.11 1.11 -9.39
N ILE A 4 8.42 0.63 -10.41
CA ILE A 4 7.22 -0.23 -10.24
C ILE A 4 7.65 -1.63 -9.83
N LYS A 5 8.69 -2.19 -10.46
CA LYS A 5 9.26 -3.50 -10.11
C LYS A 5 9.69 -3.54 -8.63
N ALA A 6 10.35 -2.50 -8.16
CA ALA A 6 10.73 -2.35 -6.75
C ALA A 6 9.55 -2.21 -5.78
N ILE A 7 8.32 -1.95 -6.24
CA ILE A 7 7.10 -1.96 -5.40
C ILE A 7 6.47 -3.35 -5.41
N ILE A 8 6.47 -4.03 -6.56
CA ILE A 8 5.92 -5.38 -6.73
C ILE A 8 6.72 -6.40 -5.92
N ASP A 9 8.04 -6.25 -5.88
CA ASP A 9 8.94 -7.17 -5.18
C ASP A 9 8.95 -6.95 -3.65
N LEU A 10 8.27 -5.91 -3.14
CA LEU A 10 8.20 -5.68 -1.68
C LEU A 10 7.44 -6.80 -1.00
N PRO A 11 7.91 -7.35 0.12
CA PRO A 11 7.09 -8.24 0.94
C PRO A 11 5.90 -7.48 1.53
N ALA A 12 4.90 -8.23 2.02
CA ALA A 12 3.82 -7.63 2.80
C ALA A 12 4.39 -6.93 4.03
N PRO A 13 3.95 -5.70 4.36
CA PRO A 13 4.39 -4.99 5.55
C PRO A 13 4.10 -5.76 6.86
N HIS A 14 5.13 -5.92 7.69
CA HIS A 14 5.01 -6.45 9.04
C HIS A 14 5.02 -5.35 10.10
N THR A 15 5.42 -4.14 9.71
CA THR A 15 5.50 -2.99 10.59
C THR A 15 4.73 -1.78 10.05
N LEU A 16 4.34 -0.89 10.97
CA LEU A 16 3.77 0.41 10.63
C LEU A 16 4.67 1.21 9.67
N LYS A 17 5.99 1.11 9.85
CA LYS A 17 6.97 1.83 9.03
C LYS A 17 6.92 1.35 7.58
N GLU A 18 7.00 0.04 7.36
CA GLU A 18 6.94 -0.56 6.03
C GLU A 18 5.60 -0.26 5.34
N ALA A 19 4.50 -0.30 6.09
CA ALA A 19 3.17 0.01 5.55
C ALA A 19 3.07 1.48 5.12
N ASN A 20 3.65 2.41 5.89
CA ASN A 20 3.73 3.83 5.52
C ASN A 20 4.64 4.06 4.30
N GLU A 21 5.78 3.38 4.22
CA GLU A 21 6.67 3.45 3.06
C GLU A 21 5.98 2.94 1.80
N PHE A 22 5.25 1.82 1.89
CA PHE A 22 4.45 1.31 0.78
C PHE A 22 3.39 2.32 0.33
N LEU A 23 2.59 2.86 1.27
CA LEU A 23 1.60 3.90 0.96
C LEU A 23 2.24 5.12 0.28
N GLY A 24 3.40 5.58 0.77
CA GLY A 24 4.14 6.67 0.17
C GLY A 24 4.53 6.39 -1.28
N LYS A 25 5.00 5.16 -1.57
CA LYS A 25 5.35 4.73 -2.92
C LYS A 25 4.14 4.68 -3.86
N ILE A 26 3.02 4.09 -3.42
CA ILE A 26 1.82 3.96 -4.26
C ILE A 26 1.06 5.29 -4.43
N ASN A 27 1.17 6.22 -3.48
CA ASN A 27 0.50 7.52 -3.55
C ASN A 27 0.94 8.36 -4.75
N TRP A 28 2.16 8.14 -5.26
CA TRP A 28 2.62 8.75 -6.52
C TRP A 28 1.72 8.38 -7.71
N TYR A 29 1.18 7.17 -7.71
CA TYR A 29 0.37 6.61 -8.79
C TYR A 29 -1.14 6.85 -8.62
N ARG A 30 -1.56 7.51 -7.53
CA ARG A 30 -2.98 7.69 -7.18
C ARG A 30 -3.85 8.24 -8.31
N LYS A 31 -3.30 9.12 -9.16
CA LYS A 31 -4.03 9.75 -10.27
C LYS A 31 -4.31 8.80 -11.45
N PHE A 32 -3.61 7.67 -11.50
CA PHE A 32 -3.73 6.66 -12.53
C PHE A 32 -4.48 5.41 -12.07
N ILE A 33 -4.82 5.34 -10.78
CA ILE A 33 -5.46 4.18 -10.17
C ILE A 33 -6.93 4.54 -9.88
N PRO A 34 -7.89 3.99 -10.63
CA PRO A 34 -9.31 4.16 -10.34
C PRO A 34 -9.61 3.67 -8.92
N ASN A 35 -10.47 4.40 -8.19
CA ASN A 35 -10.87 4.05 -6.83
C ASN A 35 -9.71 3.89 -5.82
N PHE A 36 -8.58 4.56 -6.04
CA PHE A 36 -7.40 4.49 -5.17
C PHE A 36 -7.75 4.60 -3.68
N ALA A 37 -8.57 5.58 -3.31
CA ALA A 37 -8.93 5.82 -1.91
C ALA A 37 -9.68 4.63 -1.29
N HIS A 38 -10.54 3.95 -2.06
CA HIS A 38 -11.27 2.77 -1.59
C HIS A 38 -10.30 1.61 -1.34
N ILE A 39 -9.40 1.36 -2.29
CA ILE A 39 -8.41 0.26 -2.21
C ILE A 39 -7.38 0.56 -1.11
N ALA A 40 -6.99 1.82 -0.90
CA ALA A 40 -6.06 2.24 0.14
C ALA A 40 -6.69 2.31 1.54
N ALA A 41 -8.02 2.31 1.67
CA ALA A 41 -8.67 2.50 2.96
C ALA A 41 -8.23 1.49 4.04
N PRO A 42 -8.13 0.16 3.77
CA PRO A 42 -7.63 -0.80 4.74
C PRO A 42 -6.18 -0.54 5.16
N LEU A 43 -5.34 -0.04 4.25
CA LEU A 43 -3.95 0.33 4.54
C LEU A 43 -3.89 1.59 5.40
N HIS A 44 -4.70 2.61 5.10
CA HIS A 44 -4.80 3.83 5.91
C HIS A 44 -5.25 3.55 7.34
N LYS A 45 -6.14 2.58 7.58
CA LYS A 45 -6.56 2.18 8.94
C LYS A 45 -5.39 1.71 9.80
N VAL A 46 -4.40 1.05 9.20
CA VAL A 46 -3.23 0.52 9.93
C VAL A 46 -2.06 1.48 9.94
N THR A 47 -2.00 2.44 9.01
CA THR A 47 -0.92 3.43 8.92
C THR A 47 -1.20 4.75 9.60
N ASN A 48 -2.47 5.14 9.76
CA ASN A 48 -2.88 6.37 10.44
C ASN A 48 -2.86 6.25 11.97
N LYS A 49 -1.98 5.41 12.51
CA LYS A 49 -1.74 5.27 13.94
C LYS A 49 -0.71 6.32 14.34
N THR A 50 -1.03 7.16 15.34
CA THR A 50 -0.08 8.16 15.84
C THR A 50 1.18 7.48 16.40
N LYS A 51 2.27 8.24 16.60
CA LYS A 51 3.53 7.72 17.16
C LYS A 51 3.36 6.93 18.47
N HIS A 52 2.25 7.13 19.19
CA HIS A 52 1.91 6.46 20.45
C HIS A 52 1.21 5.10 20.25
N HIS A 53 0.52 4.86 19.13
CA HIS A 53 -0.26 3.64 18.88
C HIS A 53 0.42 2.65 17.91
N ARG A 54 1.72 2.78 17.67
CA ARG A 54 2.44 1.91 16.71
C ARG A 54 2.45 0.44 17.11
N HIS A 55 2.35 0.17 18.41
CA HIS A 55 2.26 -1.18 18.97
C HIS A 55 0.93 -1.88 18.65
N GLU A 56 -0.08 -1.13 18.19
CA GLU A 56 -1.39 -1.65 17.80
C GLU A 56 -1.50 -1.88 16.28
N PHE A 57 -0.38 -1.92 15.56
CA PHE A 57 -0.37 -2.30 14.16
C PHE A 57 -0.89 -3.73 14.02
N LYS A 58 -1.96 -3.90 13.24
CA LYS A 58 -2.56 -5.21 12.95
C LYS A 58 -2.70 -5.35 11.45
N TRP A 59 -1.92 -6.24 10.87
CA TRP A 59 -2.05 -6.62 9.47
C TRP A 59 -2.99 -7.82 9.36
N GLY A 60 -4.13 -7.64 8.73
CA GLY A 60 -5.15 -8.68 8.54
C GLY A 60 -5.48 -8.92 7.06
N PRO A 61 -6.49 -9.76 6.81
CA PRO A 61 -6.91 -10.12 5.45
C PRO A 61 -7.25 -8.90 4.59
N ASP A 62 -7.93 -7.90 5.15
CA ASP A 62 -8.31 -6.68 4.41
C ASP A 62 -7.08 -5.89 3.93
N GLN A 63 -6.05 -5.77 4.78
CA GLN A 63 -4.81 -5.10 4.43
C GLN A 63 -4.04 -5.88 3.36
N GLN A 64 -3.99 -7.21 3.51
CA GLN A 64 -3.33 -8.09 2.55
C GLN A 64 -4.00 -8.00 1.18
N HIS A 65 -5.33 -8.07 1.14
CA HIS A 65 -6.09 -7.95 -0.09
C HIS A 65 -5.87 -6.60 -0.78
N SER A 66 -5.90 -5.49 -0.03
CA SER A 66 -5.56 -4.17 -0.57
C SER A 66 -4.13 -4.10 -1.12
N PHE A 67 -3.17 -4.68 -0.42
CA PHE A 67 -1.77 -4.70 -0.84
C PHE A 67 -1.57 -5.47 -2.15
N ASP A 68 -2.17 -6.66 -2.26
CA ASP A 68 -2.10 -7.49 -3.45
C ASP A 68 -2.82 -6.84 -4.64
N GLU A 69 -3.97 -6.19 -4.39
CA GLU A 69 -4.69 -5.46 -5.43
C GLU A 69 -3.86 -4.29 -5.97
N PHE A 70 -3.15 -3.55 -5.12
CA PHE A 70 -2.22 -2.51 -5.61
C PHE A 70 -1.10 -3.08 -6.47
N LYS A 71 -0.50 -4.20 -6.09
CA LYS A 71 0.52 -4.86 -6.92
C LYS A 71 -0.04 -5.28 -8.27
N ARG A 72 -1.26 -5.82 -8.29
CA ARG A 72 -1.97 -6.20 -9.52
C ARG A 72 -2.25 -4.99 -10.41
N ILE A 73 -2.77 -3.90 -9.85
CA ILE A 73 -3.04 -2.69 -10.62
C ILE A 73 -1.74 -2.09 -11.19
N LEU A 74 -0.69 -2.01 -10.39
CA LEU A 74 0.60 -1.46 -10.82
C LEU A 74 1.30 -2.32 -11.89
N THR A 75 1.01 -3.62 -11.97
CA THR A 75 1.52 -4.53 -13.02
C THR A 75 0.66 -4.51 -14.29
N THR A 76 -0.65 -4.29 -14.15
CA THR A 76 -1.61 -4.44 -15.25
C THR A 76 -1.93 -3.12 -15.93
N TYR A 77 -1.91 -2.00 -15.18
CA TYR A 77 -2.23 -0.70 -15.73
C TYR A 77 -0.98 -0.09 -16.35
N PRO A 78 -1.03 0.31 -17.63
CA PRO A 78 0.07 1.06 -18.18
C PRO A 78 0.06 2.46 -17.58
N LEU A 79 1.00 2.68 -16.66
CA LEU A 79 1.26 3.96 -16.03
C LEU A 79 2.06 4.82 -17.02
N PHE A 80 1.35 5.36 -18.01
CA PHE A 80 1.89 6.22 -19.06
C PHE A 80 2.09 7.67 -18.56
#